data_AF-A0AAW1AQX6-F1
#
_entry.id   AF-A0AAW1AQX6-F1
#
_cell.length_a   1.000
_cell.length_b   1.000
_cell.length_c   1.000
_cell.angle_alpha   90.00
_cell.angle_beta   90.00
_cell.angle_gamma   90.00
#
_symmetry.space_group_name_H-M   'P 1'
#
loop_
_entity.id
_entity.type
_entity.pdbx_description
1 polymer ?
#
loop_
_entity_poly.entity_id
_entity_poly.type
_entity_poly.pdbx_seq_one_letter_code
_entity_poly.pdbx_strand_id
1 'polypeptide(L)'
;MLGRRGDPHLSLPPLQVRRSFRRGVADTPPPPNRTIVAPTFLPPIGHSSQHARPIESRRRLLRPPRRDKLVGALRPRPPAMAGAGWWGGRAFLGRVAAARCGARSRAAGREPEPGPDSQPGKSSGAPKIYTKTGDKGFSSTFTGERRAKDDQVFDALGTLDELSSAIGLSAEFGSESGHTFVEELHKVQCMLQDAGSNVATPISSARESHIRRTSFSEKPVLELESWIDKYSDQLPPLTSFILPSGGKSSAVLHLSRAVCRRAERRVVPLVKAGEADANVAKYLNRLSDYLFVLARFAAKQEGKEEKIYRRVELQD
;
A
#
# COMPACT_ATOMS: atom_id res chain seq x y z
N MET A 1 -55.55 -18.00 33.02
CA MET A 1 -56.28 -18.17 34.31
C MET A 1 -55.38 -18.95 35.25
N LEU A 2 -54.49 -18.26 35.96
CA LEU A 2 -54.61 -17.85 37.38
C LEU A 2 -54.58 -19.03 38.37
N GLY A 3 -53.37 -19.37 38.82
CA GLY A 3 -53.11 -20.06 40.09
C GLY A 3 -52.12 -19.22 40.90
N ARG A 4 -52.63 -18.43 41.85
CA ARG A 4 -51.86 -17.71 42.88
C ARG A 4 -51.68 -18.60 44.10
N ARG A 5 -50.52 -18.48 44.75
CA ARG A 5 -50.16 -18.71 46.19
C ARG A 5 -48.63 -18.65 46.22
N GLY A 6 -47.90 -17.83 46.96
CA GLY A 6 -48.16 -16.90 48.05
C GLY A 6 -46.83 -16.81 48.81
N ASP A 7 -46.15 -15.67 48.77
CA ASP A 7 -45.05 -15.35 49.68
C ASP A 7 -45.64 -14.94 51.04
N PRO A 8 -44.92 -15.16 52.15
CA PRO A 8 -44.18 -14.02 52.70
C PRO A 8 -42.85 -14.36 53.41
N HIS A 9 -41.90 -13.44 53.25
CA HIS A 9 -40.94 -12.94 54.25
C HIS A 9 -40.29 -13.93 55.23
N LEU A 10 -38.98 -14.14 55.07
CA LEU A 10 -38.08 -14.32 56.21
C LEU A 10 -36.80 -13.47 56.06
N SER A 11 -36.72 -12.57 57.03
CA SER A 11 -35.69 -11.64 57.45
C SER A 11 -34.31 -12.25 57.76
N LEU A 12 -33.25 -11.60 57.28
CA LEU A 12 -31.89 -11.65 57.84
C LEU A 12 -31.82 -10.80 59.13
N PRO A 13 -30.96 -11.16 60.11
CA PRO A 13 -29.83 -10.26 60.47
C PRO A 13 -28.58 -11.05 61.01
N PRO A 14 -27.54 -10.46 61.63
CA PRO A 14 -26.35 -9.95 60.95
C PRO A 14 -24.99 -10.46 61.49
N LEU A 15 -23.93 -10.16 60.73
CA LEU A 15 -22.51 -9.91 61.09
C LEU A 15 -22.02 -10.32 62.49
N GLN A 16 -21.04 -11.24 62.53
CA GLN A 16 -20.07 -11.33 63.63
C GLN A 16 -18.65 -11.01 63.18
N VAL A 17 -18.12 -9.97 63.83
CA VAL A 17 -16.75 -9.48 63.85
C VAL A 17 -15.86 -10.46 64.62
N ARG A 18 -14.73 -10.87 64.04
CA ARG A 18 -13.58 -11.39 64.81
C ARG A 18 -12.38 -10.45 64.64
N ARG A 19 -12.10 -9.66 65.69
CA ARG A 19 -10.76 -9.19 66.10
C ARG A 19 -9.98 -10.46 66.53
N SER A 20 -8.67 -10.67 66.43
CA SER A 20 -7.42 -9.89 66.44
C SER A 20 -6.30 -10.95 66.19
N PHE A 21 -5.04 -10.70 65.80
CA PHE A 21 -3.99 -9.93 66.47
C PHE A 21 -2.71 -9.98 65.58
N ARG A 22 -1.84 -8.98 65.76
CA ARG A 22 -0.60 -8.67 65.01
C ARG A 22 0.54 -9.69 65.13
N ARG A 23 1.37 -9.77 64.07
CA ARG A 23 2.86 -9.87 63.97
C ARG A 23 3.16 -9.89 62.47
N GLY A 24 4.17 -9.29 61.86
CA GLY A 24 5.35 -8.55 62.25
C GLY A 24 6.07 -8.25 60.92
N VAL A 25 6.51 -7.01 60.73
CA VAL A 25 7.12 -6.48 59.50
C VAL A 25 8.53 -7.07 59.34
N ALA A 26 8.87 -7.52 58.13
CA ALA A 26 10.24 -7.81 57.73
C ALA A 26 10.55 -7.00 56.47
N ASP A 27 11.35 -5.95 56.67
CA ASP A 27 11.92 -5.08 55.65
C ASP A 27 12.88 -5.87 54.77
N THR A 28 12.73 -5.74 53.44
CA THR A 28 13.76 -6.13 52.47
C THR A 28 14.34 -4.85 51.86
N PRO A 29 15.68 -4.68 51.84
CA PRO A 29 16.29 -3.44 51.38
C PRO A 29 16.25 -3.31 49.84
N PRO A 30 16.12 -2.08 49.30
CA PRO A 30 16.14 -1.83 47.86
C PRO A 30 17.56 -1.93 47.28
N PRO A 31 17.71 -2.27 45.98
CA PRO A 31 19.01 -2.34 45.32
C PRO A 31 19.65 -0.94 45.13
N PRO A 32 21.00 -0.84 45.11
CA PRO A 32 21.68 0.44 45.08
C PRO A 32 21.56 1.16 43.72
N ASN A 33 21.35 2.47 43.81
CA ASN A 33 21.42 3.47 42.74
C ASN A 33 22.70 3.28 41.89
N ARG A 34 22.54 2.89 40.62
CA ARG A 34 23.59 3.09 39.62
C ARG A 34 23.41 4.46 39.00
N THR A 35 24.22 5.40 39.50
CA THR A 35 24.46 6.71 38.92
C THR A 35 24.88 6.58 37.46
N ILE A 36 24.22 7.37 36.63
CA ILE A 36 24.48 7.62 35.22
C ILE A 36 25.94 8.03 35.03
N VAL A 37 26.64 7.41 34.09
CA VAL A 37 27.87 7.96 33.51
C VAL A 37 27.63 8.08 32.00
N ALA A 38 27.43 9.32 31.55
CA ALA A 38 27.43 9.66 30.14
C ALA A 38 28.85 9.51 29.58
N PRO A 39 29.07 9.00 28.36
CA PRO A 39 30.34 9.15 27.69
C PRO A 39 30.44 10.58 27.14
N THR A 40 31.16 11.43 27.88
CA THR A 40 31.55 12.78 27.44
C THR A 40 32.56 12.68 26.31
N PHE A 41 32.30 13.48 25.28
CA PHE A 41 33.18 13.86 24.18
C PHE A 41 34.63 14.14 24.62
N LEU A 42 35.59 13.65 23.84
CA LEU A 42 36.98 14.13 23.80
C LEU A 42 37.29 14.61 22.38
N PRO A 43 37.67 15.89 22.22
CA PRO A 43 38.69 16.29 21.24
C PRO A 43 39.74 17.21 21.90
N PRO A 44 40.77 17.69 21.18
CA PRO A 44 41.63 17.05 20.19
C PRO A 44 43.12 17.11 20.63
N ILE A 45 44.02 16.32 20.02
CA ILE A 45 45.45 16.63 20.02
C ILE A 45 45.92 16.72 18.57
N GLY A 46 46.49 17.87 18.24
CA GLY A 46 46.99 18.20 16.91
C GLY A 46 48.50 18.00 16.74
N HIS A 47 48.92 18.46 15.56
CA HIS A 47 50.27 18.70 15.05
C HIS A 47 51.07 17.53 14.47
N SER A 48 51.08 17.46 13.13
CA SER A 48 52.22 17.82 12.25
C SER A 48 51.83 17.47 10.80
N SER A 49 51.52 18.43 9.94
CA SER A 49 52.38 19.31 9.12
C SER A 49 53.25 18.58 8.08
N GLN A 50 53.12 19.07 6.83
CA GLN A 50 53.99 18.89 5.64
C GLN A 50 53.58 17.68 4.76
N HIS A 51 53.32 17.76 3.44
CA HIS A 51 53.73 18.71 2.40
C HIS A 51 52.69 18.78 1.26
N ALA A 52 52.51 19.97 0.71
CA ALA A 52 51.83 20.24 -0.56
C ALA A 52 52.63 19.71 -1.77
N ARG A 53 51.93 19.32 -2.87
CA ARG A 53 52.07 19.91 -4.22
C ARG A 53 50.90 19.47 -5.13
N PRO A 54 50.22 20.40 -5.83
CA PRO A 54 49.28 20.08 -6.90
C PRO A 54 50.01 19.94 -8.23
N ILE A 55 49.69 18.91 -9.02
CA ILE A 55 50.14 18.81 -10.42
C ILE A 55 49.04 19.37 -11.31
N GLU A 56 49.34 20.54 -11.87
CA GLU A 56 48.63 21.16 -12.97
C GLU A 56 48.73 20.36 -14.27
N SER A 57 47.67 20.48 -15.06
CA SER A 57 47.69 20.61 -16.52
C SER A 57 48.03 19.39 -17.37
N ARG A 58 47.00 18.84 -18.03
CA ARG A 58 46.99 18.70 -19.50
C ARG A 58 45.55 18.57 -20.01
N ARG A 59 44.96 19.72 -20.33
CA ARG A 59 43.87 19.82 -21.31
C ARG A 59 44.42 19.31 -22.64
N ARG A 60 43.92 18.16 -23.13
CA ARG A 60 44.08 17.77 -24.53
C ARG A 60 42.76 18.04 -25.22
N LEU A 61 42.69 19.23 -25.84
CA LEU A 61 41.65 19.63 -26.78
C LEU A 61 41.68 18.68 -27.98
N LEU A 62 40.70 17.79 -28.09
CA LEU A 62 40.39 17.12 -29.35
C LEU A 62 39.34 17.98 -30.06
N ARG A 63 39.77 18.67 -31.12
CA ARG A 63 38.88 19.32 -32.09
C ARG A 63 38.13 18.22 -32.89
N PRO A 64 36.83 18.43 -33.21
CA PRO A 64 36.09 17.49 -34.03
C PRO A 64 36.46 17.65 -35.52
N PRO A 65 36.48 16.57 -36.33
CA PRO A 65 36.53 16.70 -37.77
C PRO A 65 35.16 17.10 -38.35
N ARG A 66 35.23 17.79 -39.47
CA ARG A 66 34.19 18.55 -40.17
C ARG A 66 33.09 17.67 -40.77
N ARG A 67 31.91 18.28 -40.86
CA ARG A 67 30.73 17.85 -41.62
C ARG A 67 31.03 17.85 -43.12
N ASP A 68 30.82 16.71 -43.78
CA ASP A 68 30.51 16.66 -45.20
C ASP A 68 29.00 16.52 -45.41
N LYS A 69 28.50 17.39 -46.29
CA LYS A 69 27.11 17.42 -46.75
C LYS A 69 26.92 16.34 -47.82
N LEU A 70 25.94 15.46 -47.63
CA LEU A 70 25.30 14.77 -48.75
C LEU A 70 23.79 14.88 -48.57
N VAL A 71 23.20 15.59 -49.52
CA VAL A 71 21.78 15.87 -49.68
C VAL A 71 21.14 14.63 -50.31
N GLY A 72 20.10 14.09 -49.66
CA GLY A 72 19.29 12.99 -50.20
C GLY A 72 17.90 13.05 -49.58
N ALA A 73 16.98 13.70 -50.29
CA ALA A 73 15.59 13.89 -49.88
C ALA A 73 14.81 12.57 -49.87
N LEU A 74 14.14 12.26 -48.76
CA LEU A 74 13.03 11.30 -48.71
C LEU A 74 11.95 11.85 -47.75
N ARG A 75 10.76 12.05 -48.30
CA ARG A 75 9.59 12.68 -47.68
C ARG A 75 9.04 11.85 -46.50
N PRO A 76 8.48 12.47 -45.45
CA PRO A 76 7.85 11.74 -44.36
C PRO A 76 6.46 11.23 -44.78
N ARG A 77 6.18 9.95 -44.50
CA ARG A 77 4.83 9.36 -44.56
C ARG A 77 4.11 9.62 -43.23
N PRO A 78 2.79 9.91 -43.22
CA PRO A 78 2.04 10.13 -42.00
C PRO A 78 1.87 8.83 -41.20
N PRO A 79 1.85 8.87 -39.85
CA PRO A 79 1.60 7.67 -39.06
C PRO A 79 0.13 7.26 -39.20
N ALA A 80 -0.07 6.00 -39.57
CA ALA A 80 -1.37 5.36 -39.56
C ALA A 80 -1.92 5.29 -38.12
N MET A 81 -3.16 5.72 -37.96
CA MET A 81 -3.99 5.52 -36.78
C MET A 81 -4.04 4.02 -36.43
N ALA A 82 -3.24 3.61 -35.45
CA ALA A 82 -3.33 2.29 -34.84
C ALA A 82 -4.23 2.39 -33.61
N GLY A 83 -5.38 1.71 -33.67
CA GLY A 83 -6.31 1.60 -32.55
C GLY A 83 -5.63 1.01 -31.32
N ALA A 84 -5.50 1.84 -30.29
CA ALA A 84 -5.08 1.43 -28.96
C ALA A 84 -6.22 0.66 -28.29
N GLY A 85 -6.13 -0.68 -28.32
CA GLY A 85 -6.91 -1.56 -27.45
C GLY A 85 -6.36 -1.48 -26.03
N TRP A 86 -7.00 -0.64 -25.21
CA TRP A 86 -6.70 -0.35 -23.82
C TRP A 86 -7.32 -1.40 -22.88
N TRP A 87 -6.50 -2.00 -22.01
CA TRP A 87 -6.92 -2.60 -20.75
C TRP A 87 -5.99 -2.03 -19.68
N GLY A 88 -6.51 -1.04 -18.94
CA GLY A 88 -5.75 -0.20 -18.02
C GLY A 88 -6.30 1.23 -18.07
N GLY A 89 -7.46 1.45 -17.44
CA GLY A 89 -8.01 2.78 -17.26
C GLY A 89 -9.35 3.06 -17.96
N ARG A 90 -10.45 2.46 -17.50
CA ARG A 90 -11.67 3.26 -17.38
C ARG A 90 -11.82 3.56 -15.89
N ALA A 91 -11.46 4.79 -15.52
CA ALA A 91 -11.95 5.39 -14.31
C ALA A 91 -13.48 5.32 -14.33
N PHE A 92 -14.06 4.50 -13.48
CA PHE A 92 -15.49 4.45 -13.24
C PHE A 92 -15.84 5.61 -12.29
N LEU A 93 -15.84 6.82 -12.83
CA LEU A 93 -16.48 7.97 -12.20
C LEU A 93 -17.91 8.03 -12.75
N GLY A 94 -18.90 7.52 -12.00
CA GLY A 94 -20.29 7.60 -12.44
C GLY A 94 -21.34 6.92 -11.56
N ARG A 95 -21.88 7.70 -10.60
CA ARG A 95 -23.26 7.69 -10.06
C ARG A 95 -23.72 6.50 -9.21
N VAL A 96 -23.75 6.75 -7.90
CA VAL A 96 -24.69 6.14 -6.95
C VAL A 96 -26.11 6.54 -7.34
N ALA A 97 -26.94 5.57 -7.71
CA ALA A 97 -28.39 5.69 -7.73
C ALA A 97 -29.01 4.38 -7.23
N ALA A 98 -29.67 4.45 -6.08
CA ALA A 98 -30.49 3.39 -5.53
C ALA A 98 -31.72 3.12 -6.42
N ALA A 99 -32.12 1.85 -6.57
CA ALA A 99 -33.50 1.39 -6.30
C ALA A 99 -33.78 -0.04 -6.80
N ARG A 100 -34.30 -0.82 -5.84
CA ARG A 100 -35.44 -1.77 -5.90
C ARG A 100 -35.35 -3.09 -6.66
N CYS A 101 -35.40 -4.15 -5.85
CA CYS A 101 -35.98 -5.45 -6.14
C CYS A 101 -37.33 -5.36 -6.87
N GLY A 102 -37.49 -6.23 -7.86
CA GLY A 102 -38.78 -6.59 -8.47
C GLY A 102 -38.68 -7.99 -9.07
N ALA A 103 -39.19 -8.98 -8.34
CA ALA A 103 -39.39 -10.34 -8.85
C ALA A 103 -40.45 -10.35 -9.96
N ARG A 104 -40.28 -11.19 -10.99
CA ARG A 104 -41.39 -11.78 -11.76
C ARG A 104 -40.97 -12.98 -12.61
N SER A 105 -41.52 -14.14 -12.23
CA SER A 105 -42.25 -15.13 -13.03
C SER A 105 -41.73 -15.54 -14.42
N ARG A 106 -41.41 -16.84 -14.55
CA ARG A 106 -41.28 -17.58 -15.80
C ARG A 106 -42.66 -17.83 -16.41
N ALA A 107 -42.82 -17.57 -17.71
CA ALA A 107 -43.84 -18.20 -18.54
C ALA A 107 -43.29 -18.46 -19.95
N ALA A 108 -43.56 -19.67 -20.44
CA ALA A 108 -43.11 -20.23 -21.70
C ALA A 108 -43.81 -19.61 -22.92
N GLY A 109 -43.11 -19.54 -24.05
CA GLY A 109 -43.66 -19.14 -25.34
C GLY A 109 -42.74 -19.49 -26.51
N ARG A 110 -43.20 -20.46 -27.32
CA ARG A 110 -42.84 -20.87 -28.70
C ARG A 110 -41.64 -20.20 -29.40
N GLU A 111 -40.72 -21.04 -29.88
CA GLU A 111 -39.72 -20.67 -30.90
C GLU A 111 -40.37 -20.48 -32.29
N PRO A 112 -39.98 -19.45 -33.07
CA PRO A 112 -40.28 -19.38 -34.49
C PRO A 112 -39.11 -19.91 -35.35
N GLU A 113 -39.44 -20.70 -36.36
CA GLU A 113 -38.54 -21.23 -37.41
C GLU A 113 -37.78 -20.11 -38.16
N PRO A 114 -36.51 -20.30 -38.56
CA PRO A 114 -35.73 -19.27 -39.24
C PRO A 114 -35.98 -19.25 -40.75
N GLY A 115 -36.35 -18.07 -41.28
CA GLY A 115 -36.37 -17.80 -42.72
C GLY A 115 -34.97 -17.57 -43.31
N PRO A 116 -34.78 -17.77 -44.63
CA PRO A 116 -33.48 -17.62 -45.27
C PRO A 116 -33.27 -16.16 -45.65
N ASP A 117 -32.53 -15.43 -44.82
CA ASP A 117 -31.65 -14.32 -45.22
C ASP A 117 -31.14 -13.63 -43.96
N SER A 118 -30.03 -14.15 -43.41
CA SER A 118 -29.25 -13.42 -42.42
C SER A 118 -27.87 -13.16 -43.01
N GLN A 119 -27.65 -11.91 -43.42
CA GLN A 119 -26.29 -11.39 -43.63
C GLN A 119 -25.48 -11.61 -42.34
N PRO A 120 -24.17 -11.91 -42.43
CA PRO A 120 -23.37 -12.11 -41.23
C PRO A 120 -23.37 -10.82 -40.41
N GLY A 121 -24.09 -10.86 -39.28
CA GLY A 121 -24.13 -9.77 -38.33
C GLY A 121 -22.71 -9.41 -37.95
N LYS A 122 -22.37 -8.11 -38.03
CA LYS A 122 -21.15 -7.57 -37.45
C LYS A 122 -21.11 -8.05 -36.00
N SER A 123 -20.19 -8.97 -35.69
CA SER A 123 -19.94 -9.35 -34.32
C SER A 123 -19.55 -8.09 -33.56
N SER A 124 -20.43 -7.62 -32.68
CA SER A 124 -20.13 -6.67 -31.62
C SER A 124 -19.21 -7.37 -30.60
N GLY A 125 -18.04 -7.79 -31.08
CA GLY A 125 -17.07 -8.55 -30.30
C GLY A 125 -16.55 -7.67 -29.18
N ALA A 126 -16.78 -8.11 -27.94
CA ALA A 126 -16.16 -7.51 -26.77
C ALA A 126 -14.64 -7.35 -27.03
N PRO A 127 -14.05 -6.21 -26.65
CA PRO A 127 -12.62 -5.99 -26.88
C PRO A 127 -11.82 -7.12 -26.23
N LYS A 128 -10.98 -7.79 -27.03
CA LYS A 128 -10.10 -8.85 -26.53
C LYS A 128 -9.16 -8.26 -25.48
N ILE A 129 -8.92 -9.01 -24.40
CA ILE A 129 -8.02 -8.59 -23.31
C ILE A 129 -6.57 -8.52 -23.79
N TYR A 130 -6.13 -9.48 -24.61
CA TYR A 130 -4.77 -9.52 -25.14
C TYR A 130 -4.67 -8.86 -26.53
N THR A 131 -3.61 -8.06 -26.73
CA THR A 131 -3.33 -7.37 -28.00
C THR A 131 -2.05 -7.87 -28.69
N LYS A 132 -1.23 -8.67 -28.00
CA LYS A 132 0.09 -9.18 -28.45
C LYS A 132 1.14 -8.10 -28.73
N THR A 133 0.85 -6.82 -28.48
CA THR A 133 1.79 -5.72 -28.73
C THR A 133 3.01 -5.74 -27.81
N GLY A 134 2.90 -6.46 -26.68
CA GLY A 134 3.95 -6.60 -25.67
C GLY A 134 4.75 -7.91 -25.72
N ASP A 135 4.57 -8.75 -26.74
CA ASP A 135 5.24 -10.06 -26.86
C ASP A 135 6.76 -9.93 -27.05
N LYS A 136 7.21 -8.80 -27.60
CA LYS A 136 8.63 -8.48 -27.77
C LYS A 136 9.29 -7.87 -26.52
N GLY A 137 8.61 -7.89 -25.37
CA GLY A 137 9.16 -7.35 -24.11
C GLY A 137 9.02 -5.84 -23.91
N PHE A 138 8.21 -5.15 -24.72
CA PHE A 138 7.98 -3.70 -24.61
C PHE A 138 6.53 -3.38 -24.22
N SER A 139 6.32 -2.33 -23.44
CA SER A 139 5.00 -1.80 -23.12
C SER A 139 4.97 -0.28 -23.29
N SER A 140 3.78 0.32 -23.20
CA SER A 140 3.60 1.77 -23.27
C SER A 140 3.30 2.35 -21.88
N THR A 141 3.93 3.47 -21.55
CA THR A 141 3.54 4.31 -20.41
C THR A 141 2.23 5.04 -20.72
N PHE A 142 1.66 5.73 -19.73
CA PHE A 142 0.45 6.54 -19.92
C PHE A 142 0.65 7.72 -20.89
N THR A 143 1.90 8.16 -21.09
CA THR A 143 2.25 9.21 -22.05
C THR A 143 2.27 8.70 -23.50
N GLY A 144 2.21 7.38 -23.71
CA GLY A 144 2.34 6.71 -25.00
C GLY A 144 3.77 6.32 -25.35
N GLU A 145 4.76 6.71 -24.54
CA GLU A 145 6.16 6.33 -24.70
C GLU A 145 6.32 4.80 -24.55
N ARG A 146 7.06 4.16 -25.46
CA ARG A 146 7.34 2.73 -25.37
C ARG A 146 8.65 2.48 -24.65
N ARG A 147 8.60 1.69 -23.57
CA ARG A 147 9.77 1.26 -22.78
C ARG A 147 9.80 -0.26 -22.65
N ALA A 148 10.97 -0.82 -22.37
CA ALA A 148 11.12 -2.25 -22.09
C ALA A 148 10.41 -2.59 -20.76
N LYS A 149 9.86 -3.80 -20.63
CA LYS A 149 9.05 -4.21 -19.47
C LYS A 149 9.83 -4.31 -18.15
N ASP A 150 11.16 -4.35 -18.22
CA ASP A 150 12.09 -4.33 -17.10
C ASP A 150 12.53 -2.90 -16.71
N ASP A 151 11.99 -1.87 -17.36
CA ASP A 151 12.17 -0.47 -16.97
C ASP A 151 11.63 -0.20 -15.56
N GLN A 152 12.29 0.69 -14.82
CA GLN A 152 11.95 1.02 -13.43
C GLN A 152 10.50 1.49 -13.26
N VAL A 153 9.91 2.14 -14.27
CA VAL A 153 8.50 2.54 -14.25
C VAL A 153 7.60 1.32 -14.16
N PHE A 154 7.86 0.28 -14.96
CA PHE A 154 7.02 -0.93 -14.94
C PHE A 154 7.29 -1.82 -13.73
N ASP A 155 8.52 -1.87 -13.21
CA ASP A 155 8.81 -2.55 -11.94
C ASP A 155 8.04 -1.90 -10.77
N ALA A 156 8.02 -0.56 -10.72
CA ALA A 156 7.23 0.17 -9.73
C ALA A 156 5.72 -0.06 -9.91
N LEU A 157 5.20 0.00 -11.15
CA LEU A 157 3.80 -0.26 -11.45
C LEU A 157 3.36 -1.67 -11.07
N GLY A 158 4.14 -2.69 -11.46
CA GLY A 158 3.86 -4.07 -11.14
C GLY A 158 3.88 -4.31 -9.62
N THR A 159 4.81 -3.69 -8.90
CA THR A 159 4.86 -3.81 -7.44
C THR A 159 3.69 -3.10 -6.74
N LEU A 160 3.20 -1.98 -7.29
CA LEU A 160 1.98 -1.32 -6.80
C LEU A 160 0.72 -2.16 -7.03
N ASP A 161 0.63 -2.84 -8.18
CA ASP A 161 -0.45 -3.77 -8.51
C ASP A 161 -0.43 -5.01 -7.59
N GLU A 162 0.77 -5.55 -7.32
CA GLU A 162 0.95 -6.63 -6.35
C GLU A 162 0.53 -6.20 -4.93
N LEU A 163 0.85 -4.97 -4.51
CA LEU A 163 0.38 -4.41 -3.25
C LEU A 163 -1.15 -4.30 -3.20
N SER A 164 -1.76 -3.78 -4.27
CA SER A 164 -3.22 -3.65 -4.36
C SER A 164 -3.91 -5.02 -4.27
N SER A 165 -3.32 -6.04 -4.90
CA SER A 165 -3.79 -7.44 -4.82
C SER A 165 -3.67 -8.01 -3.40
N ALA A 166 -2.54 -7.77 -2.72
CA ALA A 166 -2.36 -8.19 -1.33
C ALA A 166 -3.34 -7.50 -0.36
N ILE A 167 -3.65 -6.22 -0.60
CA ILE A 167 -4.67 -5.48 0.15
C ILE A 167 -6.07 -6.03 -0.12
N GLY A 168 -6.39 -6.40 -1.36
CA GLY A 168 -7.64 -7.08 -1.69
C GLY A 168 -7.81 -8.38 -0.88
N LEU A 169 -6.76 -9.21 -0.81
CA LEU A 169 -6.79 -10.40 0.06
C LEU A 169 -6.94 -10.05 1.55
N SER A 170 -6.33 -8.95 1.99
CA SER A 170 -6.49 -8.45 3.37
C SER A 170 -7.92 -8.00 3.66
N ALA A 171 -8.60 -7.41 2.67
CA ALA A 171 -10.00 -7.03 2.76
C ALA A 171 -10.93 -8.24 2.85
N GLU A 172 -10.67 -9.32 2.11
CA GLU A 172 -11.44 -10.58 2.19
C GLU A 172 -11.38 -11.18 3.61
N PHE A 173 -10.18 -11.37 4.16
CA PHE A 173 -10.04 -11.86 5.56
C PHE A 173 -10.63 -10.89 6.58
N GLY A 174 -10.51 -9.58 6.31
CA GLY A 174 -11.15 -8.53 7.09
C GLY A 174 -12.67 -8.67 7.14
N SER A 175 -13.28 -8.91 5.98
CA SER A 175 -14.72 -9.08 5.78
C SER A 175 -15.23 -10.35 6.44
N GLU A 176 -14.53 -11.48 6.26
CA GLU A 176 -14.87 -12.76 6.92
C GLU A 176 -14.90 -12.62 8.45
N SER A 177 -14.05 -11.76 9.01
CA SER A 177 -13.95 -11.52 10.44
C SER A 177 -14.84 -10.37 10.94
N GLY A 178 -15.60 -9.72 10.06
CA GLY A 178 -16.55 -8.64 10.40
C GLY A 178 -15.90 -7.30 10.74
N HIS A 179 -14.68 -7.04 10.25
CA HIS A 179 -13.98 -5.79 10.54
C HIS A 179 -14.52 -4.61 9.72
N THR A 180 -14.62 -3.43 10.35
CA THR A 180 -15.13 -2.22 9.70
C THR A 180 -14.11 -1.49 8.82
N PHE A 181 -12.82 -1.81 8.97
CA PHE A 181 -11.75 -1.20 8.17
C PHE A 181 -11.72 -1.66 6.70
N VAL A 182 -12.57 -2.62 6.30
CA VAL A 182 -12.64 -3.15 4.93
C VAL A 182 -12.88 -2.03 3.91
N GLU A 183 -13.77 -1.08 4.23
CA GLU A 183 -14.02 0.09 3.37
C GLU A 183 -12.79 1.01 3.25
N GLU A 184 -12.00 1.13 4.32
CA GLU A 184 -10.74 1.88 4.29
C GLU A 184 -9.71 1.15 3.39
N LEU A 185 -9.65 -0.18 3.42
CA LEU A 185 -8.80 -0.97 2.51
C LEU A 185 -9.22 -0.84 1.04
N HIS A 186 -10.52 -0.87 0.74
CA HIS A 186 -11.02 -0.59 -0.62
C HIS A 186 -10.63 0.81 -1.10
N LYS A 187 -10.72 1.81 -0.21
CA LYS A 187 -10.28 3.16 -0.50
C LYS A 187 -8.77 3.21 -0.77
N VAL A 188 -7.96 2.46 -0.02
CA VAL A 188 -6.52 2.32 -0.30
C VAL A 188 -6.27 1.71 -1.68
N GLN A 189 -7.00 0.68 -2.11
CA GLN A 189 -6.84 0.12 -3.46
C GLN A 189 -7.12 1.15 -4.56
N CYS A 190 -8.16 1.98 -4.39
CA CYS A 190 -8.42 3.11 -5.29
C CYS A 190 -7.26 4.12 -5.29
N MET A 191 -6.71 4.46 -4.12
CA MET A 191 -5.56 5.37 -4.04
C MET A 191 -4.28 4.80 -4.65
N LEU A 192 -4.07 3.48 -4.57
CA LEU A 192 -2.97 2.80 -5.24
C LEU A 192 -3.12 2.82 -6.76
N GLN A 193 -4.34 2.80 -7.29
CA GLN A 193 -4.60 3.01 -8.71
C GLN A 193 -4.23 4.43 -9.16
N ASP A 194 -4.52 5.44 -8.33
CA ASP A 194 -4.12 6.83 -8.60
C ASP A 194 -2.60 7.00 -8.52
N ALA A 195 -1.95 6.39 -7.51
CA ALA A 195 -0.50 6.35 -7.39
C ALA A 195 0.15 5.65 -8.61
N GLY A 196 -0.42 4.53 -9.06
CA GLY A 196 0.00 3.84 -10.28
C GLY A 196 -0.15 4.72 -11.51
N SER A 197 -1.24 5.49 -11.61
CA SER A 197 -1.44 6.43 -12.73
C SER A 197 -0.38 7.54 -12.75
N ASN A 198 0.04 8.03 -11.58
CA ASN A 198 1.15 8.99 -11.46
C ASN A 198 2.48 8.36 -11.91
N VAL A 199 2.83 7.19 -11.39
CA VAL A 199 4.07 6.47 -11.74
C VAL A 199 4.10 6.09 -13.23
N ALA A 200 2.97 5.73 -13.82
CA ALA A 200 2.84 5.43 -15.24
C ALA A 200 2.98 6.67 -16.14
N THR A 201 3.11 7.87 -15.57
CA THR A 201 3.24 9.14 -16.28
C THR A 201 4.56 9.82 -15.95
N PRO A 202 5.70 9.30 -16.43
CA PRO A 202 7.01 9.92 -16.19
C PRO A 202 7.02 11.40 -16.59
N ILE A 203 7.40 12.28 -15.68
CA ILE A 203 7.33 13.74 -15.87
C ILE A 203 8.17 14.16 -17.10
N SER A 204 9.30 13.49 -17.36
CA SER A 204 10.17 13.84 -18.49
C SER A 204 9.53 13.60 -19.87
N SER A 205 8.56 12.68 -19.98
CA SER A 205 7.84 12.39 -21.23
C SER A 205 6.38 12.84 -21.22
N ALA A 206 5.94 13.47 -20.13
CA ALA A 206 4.56 13.89 -19.96
C ALA A 206 4.28 15.26 -20.59
N ARG A 207 3.08 15.39 -21.15
CA ARG A 207 2.50 16.70 -21.45
C ARG A 207 1.86 17.25 -20.19
N GLU A 208 1.73 18.56 -20.12
CA GLU A 208 1.07 19.27 -19.04
C GLU A 208 -0.36 18.71 -18.72
N SER A 209 -1.12 18.29 -19.74
CA SER A 209 -2.43 17.66 -19.54
C SER A 209 -2.38 16.26 -18.92
N HIS A 210 -1.28 15.52 -19.13
CA HIS A 210 -1.06 14.23 -18.46
C HIS A 210 -0.75 14.48 -16.98
N ILE A 211 0.20 15.37 -16.70
CA ILE A 211 0.62 15.73 -15.33
C ILE A 211 -0.57 16.17 -14.48
N ARG A 212 -1.42 17.07 -15.01
CA ARG A 212 -2.64 17.51 -14.29
C ARG A 212 -3.65 16.40 -14.04
N ARG A 213 -3.75 15.41 -14.92
CA ARG A 213 -4.69 14.29 -14.77
C ARG A 213 -4.21 13.28 -13.74
N THR A 214 -2.89 13.12 -13.61
CA THR A 214 -2.26 12.12 -12.76
C THR A 214 -1.56 12.74 -11.54
N SER A 215 -1.91 13.98 -11.19
CA SER A 215 -1.36 14.66 -10.01
C SER A 215 -1.76 13.93 -8.73
N PHE A 216 -0.82 13.77 -7.79
CA PHE A 216 -1.09 13.07 -6.53
C PHE A 216 -1.00 14.06 -5.36
N SER A 217 -2.15 14.39 -4.77
CA SER A 217 -2.22 15.35 -3.65
C SER A 217 -1.72 14.77 -2.33
N GLU A 218 -1.40 15.63 -1.36
CA GLU A 218 -0.97 15.21 -0.01
C GLU A 218 -2.15 14.74 0.89
N LYS A 219 -3.40 15.04 0.53
CA LYS A 219 -4.59 14.71 1.35
C LYS A 219 -4.69 13.22 1.78
N PRO A 220 -4.41 12.23 0.93
CA PRO A 220 -4.45 10.82 1.32
C PRO A 220 -3.40 10.47 2.39
N VAL A 221 -2.29 11.19 2.45
CA VAL A 221 -1.26 11.00 3.50
C VAL A 221 -1.82 11.41 4.86
N LEU A 222 -2.46 12.59 4.93
CA LEU A 222 -3.08 13.10 6.15
C LEU A 222 -4.25 12.22 6.62
N GLU A 223 -4.98 11.64 5.68
CA GLU A 223 -6.06 10.70 5.99
C GLU A 223 -5.52 9.40 6.60
N LEU A 224 -4.42 8.85 6.08
CA LEU A 224 -3.75 7.70 6.70
C LEU A 224 -3.27 8.00 8.12
N GLU A 225 -2.71 9.19 8.35
CA GLU A 225 -2.29 9.63 9.69
C GLU A 225 -3.46 9.66 10.67
N SER A 226 -4.61 10.21 10.25
CA SER A 226 -5.85 10.18 11.06
C SER A 226 -6.33 8.76 11.38
N TRP A 227 -6.27 7.82 10.42
CA TRP A 227 -6.63 6.43 10.68
C TRP A 227 -5.62 5.72 11.58
N ILE A 228 -4.32 5.99 11.41
CA ILE A 228 -3.27 5.48 12.29
C ILE A 228 -3.55 5.88 13.74
N ASP A 229 -3.85 7.15 13.99
CA ASP A 229 -4.15 7.66 15.33
C ASP A 229 -5.40 6.97 15.91
N LYS A 230 -6.50 6.92 15.13
CA LYS A 230 -7.77 6.25 15.49
C LYS A 230 -7.57 4.80 15.97
N TYR A 231 -6.74 4.01 15.29
CA TYR A 231 -6.51 2.61 15.66
C TYR A 231 -5.45 2.46 16.75
N SER A 232 -4.44 3.33 16.77
CA SER A 232 -3.40 3.32 17.79
C SER A 232 -3.94 3.60 19.19
N ASP A 233 -4.90 4.52 19.32
CA ASP A 233 -5.57 4.84 20.59
C ASP A 233 -6.31 3.65 21.21
N GLN A 234 -6.67 2.67 20.37
CA GLN A 234 -7.36 1.45 20.81
C GLN A 234 -6.38 0.32 21.11
N LEU A 235 -5.08 0.49 20.91
CA LEU A 235 -4.10 -0.57 21.10
C LEU A 235 -3.34 -0.43 22.42
N PRO A 236 -2.94 -1.56 23.04
CA PRO A 236 -1.99 -1.49 24.14
C PRO A 236 -0.64 -0.96 23.64
N PRO A 237 0.09 -0.20 24.48
CA PRO A 237 1.42 0.32 24.14
C PRO A 237 2.35 -0.78 23.63
N LEU A 238 3.06 -0.51 22.54
CA LEU A 238 4.03 -1.45 21.98
C LEU A 238 5.35 -1.33 22.74
N THR A 239 5.65 -2.31 23.59
CA THR A 239 6.88 -2.32 24.41
C THR A 239 7.98 -3.20 23.83
N SER A 240 7.69 -4.01 22.81
CA SER A 240 8.62 -4.97 22.22
C SER A 240 8.31 -5.21 20.75
N PHE A 241 9.29 -5.67 19.99
CA PHE A 241 9.06 -6.09 18.60
C PHE A 241 8.13 -7.30 18.55
N ILE A 242 7.19 -7.28 17.60
CA ILE A 242 6.25 -8.36 17.35
C ILE A 242 6.64 -9.11 16.08
N LEU A 243 6.45 -10.42 16.08
CA LEU A 243 6.52 -11.26 14.89
C LEU A 243 5.21 -11.10 14.10
N PRO A 244 5.25 -11.08 12.76
CA PRO A 244 4.06 -11.10 11.92
C PRO A 244 3.14 -12.30 12.22
N SER A 245 2.14 -12.08 13.06
CA SER A 245 1.28 -13.12 13.65
C SER A 245 -0.03 -12.51 14.17
N GLY A 246 -0.85 -13.25 14.92
CA GLY A 246 -2.10 -12.73 15.48
C GLY A 246 -3.35 -13.00 14.63
N GLY A 247 -3.45 -14.17 13.99
CA GLY A 247 -4.60 -14.56 13.16
C GLY A 247 -4.40 -14.32 11.66
N LYS A 248 -5.37 -14.75 10.85
CA LYS A 248 -5.29 -14.68 9.38
C LYS A 248 -5.27 -13.23 8.90
N SER A 249 -6.19 -12.41 9.38
CA SER A 249 -6.31 -10.99 9.04
C SER A 249 -5.05 -10.20 9.40
N SER A 250 -4.51 -10.39 10.61
CA SER A 250 -3.25 -9.73 11.02
C SER A 250 -2.06 -10.19 10.18
N ALA A 251 -1.91 -11.50 9.95
CA ALA A 251 -0.79 -12.05 9.20
C ALA A 251 -0.76 -11.54 7.75
N VAL A 252 -1.92 -11.48 7.08
CA VAL A 252 -2.00 -10.96 5.70
C VAL A 252 -1.78 -9.44 5.66
N LEU A 253 -2.24 -8.68 6.67
CA LEU A 253 -1.94 -7.24 6.76
C LEU A 253 -0.44 -6.98 6.92
N HIS A 254 0.26 -7.81 7.70
CA HIS A 254 1.72 -7.74 7.77
C HIS A 254 2.43 -8.14 6.47
N LEU A 255 1.88 -9.09 5.70
CA LEU A 255 2.36 -9.40 4.35
C LEU A 255 2.18 -8.17 3.44
N SER A 256 0.98 -7.60 3.40
CA SER A 256 0.67 -6.37 2.65
C SER A 256 1.61 -5.23 3.03
N ARG A 257 1.93 -5.07 4.32
CA ARG A 257 2.94 -4.10 4.79
C ARG A 257 4.33 -4.35 4.20
N ALA A 258 4.78 -5.60 4.15
CA ALA A 258 6.08 -5.94 3.57
C ALA A 258 6.12 -5.66 2.06
N VAL A 259 5.05 -6.00 1.34
CA VAL A 259 4.85 -5.67 -0.08
C VAL A 259 4.81 -4.15 -0.29
N CYS A 260 4.15 -3.40 0.60
CA CYS A 260 4.08 -1.94 0.55
C CYS A 260 5.46 -1.30 0.63
N ARG A 261 6.29 -1.75 1.59
CA ARG A 261 7.69 -1.31 1.70
C ARG A 261 8.51 -1.71 0.47
N ARG A 262 8.18 -2.81 -0.21
CA ARG A 262 8.81 -3.18 -1.49
C ARG A 262 8.42 -2.20 -2.60
N ALA A 263 7.14 -1.85 -2.70
CA ALA A 263 6.65 -0.84 -3.65
C ALA A 263 7.32 0.51 -3.43
N GLU A 264 7.44 0.95 -2.17
CA GLU A 264 8.15 2.17 -1.80
C GLU A 264 9.59 2.18 -2.34
N ARG A 265 10.35 1.09 -2.15
CA ARG A 265 11.72 0.97 -2.67
C ARG A 265 11.80 1.02 -4.20
N ARG A 266 10.73 0.70 -4.93
CA ARG A 266 10.66 0.83 -6.40
C ARG A 266 10.28 2.23 -6.85
N VAL A 267 9.45 2.93 -6.08
CA VAL A 267 9.02 4.30 -6.38
C VAL A 267 10.08 5.35 -6.02
N VAL A 268 10.82 5.16 -4.93
CA VAL A 268 11.82 6.13 -4.45
C VAL A 268 12.86 6.53 -5.52
N PRO A 269 13.46 5.61 -6.31
CA PRO A 269 14.35 5.99 -7.41
C PRO A 269 13.69 6.91 -8.45
N LEU A 270 12.42 6.66 -8.80
CA LEU A 270 11.68 7.48 -9.76
C LEU A 270 11.43 8.89 -9.21
N VAL A 271 11.08 9.01 -7.93
CA VAL A 271 10.94 10.31 -7.26
C VAL A 271 12.27 11.07 -7.23
N LYS A 272 13.38 10.39 -6.90
CA LYS A 272 14.72 11.00 -6.90
C LYS A 272 15.16 11.47 -8.28
N ALA A 273 14.74 10.76 -9.34
CA ALA A 273 14.98 11.15 -10.71
C ALA A 273 14.06 12.28 -11.20
N GLY A 274 13.08 12.71 -10.39
CA GLY A 274 12.09 13.70 -10.78
C GLY A 274 11.06 13.19 -11.79
N GLU A 275 10.86 11.86 -11.85
CA GLU A 275 9.93 11.21 -12.79
C GLU A 275 8.55 10.95 -12.18
N ALA A 276 8.43 10.95 -10.85
CA ALA A 276 7.18 10.73 -10.12
C ALA A 276 7.02 11.74 -8.98
N ASP A 277 5.78 11.97 -8.55
CA ASP A 277 5.47 12.90 -7.46
C ASP A 277 5.97 12.36 -6.10
N ALA A 278 6.65 13.21 -5.32
CA ALA A 278 7.16 12.84 -4.01
C ALA A 278 6.06 12.43 -3.02
N ASN A 279 4.84 12.92 -3.20
CA ASN A 279 3.70 12.54 -2.37
C ASN A 279 3.32 11.07 -2.52
N VAL A 280 3.62 10.43 -3.66
CA VAL A 280 3.41 8.98 -3.83
C VAL A 280 4.31 8.19 -2.87
N ALA A 281 5.59 8.55 -2.79
CA ALA A 281 6.52 7.90 -1.86
C ALA A 281 6.14 8.16 -0.39
N LYS A 282 5.74 9.40 -0.05
CA LYS A 282 5.22 9.73 1.29
C LYS A 282 3.99 8.88 1.65
N TYR A 283 3.06 8.72 0.69
CA TYR A 283 1.86 7.90 0.87
C TYR A 283 2.20 6.44 1.15
N LEU A 284 3.10 5.83 0.36
CA LEU A 284 3.51 4.44 0.59
C LEU A 284 4.22 4.24 1.92
N ASN A 285 5.10 5.16 2.31
CA ASN A 285 5.75 5.13 3.62
C ASN A 285 4.70 5.11 4.74
N ARG A 286 3.74 6.05 4.70
CA ARG A 286 2.66 6.15 5.70
C ARG A 286 1.69 4.98 5.65
N LEU A 287 1.40 4.45 4.47
CA LEU A 287 0.55 3.28 4.29
C LEU A 287 1.17 2.05 4.96
N SER A 288 2.49 1.92 4.95
CA SER A 288 3.16 0.81 5.64
C SER A 288 3.00 0.87 7.17
N ASP A 289 2.95 2.08 7.74
CA ASP A 289 2.65 2.29 9.17
C ASP A 289 1.18 1.97 9.46
N TYR A 290 0.26 2.45 8.63
CA TYR A 290 -1.17 2.13 8.73
C TYR A 290 -1.42 0.62 8.70
N LEU A 291 -0.84 -0.11 7.75
CA LEU A 291 -0.97 -1.57 7.67
C LEU A 291 -0.37 -2.28 8.89
N PHE A 292 0.68 -1.73 9.51
CA PHE A 292 1.21 -2.26 10.77
C PHE A 292 0.20 -2.11 11.90
N VAL A 293 -0.33 -0.90 12.11
CA VAL A 293 -1.31 -0.61 13.16
C VAL A 293 -2.58 -1.43 12.96
N LEU A 294 -3.05 -1.54 11.72
CA LEU A 294 -4.25 -2.31 11.39
C LEU A 294 -4.08 -3.81 11.65
N ALA A 295 -2.89 -4.37 11.40
CA ALA A 295 -2.59 -5.77 11.72
C ALA A 295 -2.75 -6.03 13.23
N ARG A 296 -2.18 -5.16 14.06
CA ARG A 296 -2.31 -5.25 15.53
C ARG A 296 -3.77 -5.11 15.98
N PHE A 297 -4.49 -4.17 15.37
CA PHE A 297 -5.91 -3.94 15.66
C PHE A 297 -6.75 -5.18 15.31
N ALA A 298 -6.54 -5.77 14.14
CA ALA A 298 -7.23 -7.00 13.73
C ALA A 298 -6.96 -8.15 14.71
N ALA A 299 -5.70 -8.37 15.11
CA ALA A 299 -5.34 -9.37 16.11
C ALA A 299 -6.08 -9.15 17.44
N LYS A 300 -6.09 -7.91 17.94
CA LYS A 300 -6.79 -7.55 19.18
C LYS A 300 -8.29 -7.84 19.10
N GLN A 301 -8.95 -7.39 18.03
CA GLN A 301 -10.40 -7.53 17.87
C GLN A 301 -10.84 -8.99 17.69
N GLU A 302 -9.99 -9.82 17.08
CA GLU A 302 -10.21 -11.27 16.96
C GLU A 302 -9.80 -12.07 18.21
N GLY A 303 -9.31 -11.40 19.27
CA GLY A 303 -8.83 -12.05 20.49
C GLY A 303 -7.61 -12.95 20.25
N LYS A 304 -6.76 -12.61 19.28
CA LYS A 304 -5.54 -13.34 18.93
C LYS A 304 -4.32 -12.65 19.52
N GLU A 305 -3.44 -13.43 20.14
CA GLU A 305 -2.19 -12.89 20.67
C GLU A 305 -1.12 -12.72 19.58
N GLU A 306 -0.44 -11.58 19.64
CA GLU A 306 0.75 -11.29 18.85
C GLU A 306 1.97 -11.95 19.49
N LYS A 307 2.78 -12.64 18.70
CA LYS A 307 4.01 -13.26 19.22
C LYS A 307 5.10 -12.21 19.38
N ILE A 308 5.63 -12.07 20.60
CA ILE A 308 6.77 -11.18 20.87
C ILE A 308 8.06 -11.82 20.31
N TYR A 309 8.87 -11.02 19.63
CA TYR A 309 10.20 -11.44 19.18
C TYR A 309 11.09 -11.76 20.39
N ARG A 310 11.73 -12.92 20.36
CA ARG A 310 12.78 -13.31 21.31
C ARG A 310 14.03 -13.68 20.53
N ARG A 311 15.17 -13.14 20.94
CA ARG A 311 16.46 -13.55 20.39
C ARG A 311 16.69 -15.03 20.73
N VAL A 312 16.95 -15.84 19.72
CA VAL A 312 17.29 -17.25 19.91
C VAL A 312 18.78 -17.33 20.22
N GLU A 313 19.12 -17.87 21.40
CA GLU A 313 20.48 -18.26 21.74
C GLU A 313 20.65 -19.70 21.29
N LEU A 314 21.44 -19.92 20.24
CA LEU A 314 21.84 -21.25 19.82
C LEU A 314 23.02 -21.66 20.71
N GLN A 315 22.91 -22.79 21.39
CA GLN A 315 24.06 -23.39 22.08
C GLN A 315 24.95 -24.02 21.01
N ASP A 316 26.25 -23.67 21.06
CA ASP A 316 27.29 -24.20 20.16
C ASP A 316 27.52 -25.71 20.37
#